data_AF-A0A1E3LHD5-F1
#
_entry.id   AF-A0A1E3LHD5-F1
#
_cell.length_a   1.000
_cell.length_b   1.000
_cell.length_c   1.000
_cell.angle_alpha   90.00
_cell.angle_beta   90.00
_cell.angle_gamma   90.00
#
_symmetry.space_group_name_H-M   'P 1'
#
loop_
_entity.id
_entity.type
_entity.pdbx_description
1 polymer ?
#
loop_
_entity_poly.entity_id
_entity_poly.type
_entity_poly.pdbx_seq_one_letter_code
_entity_poly.pdbx_strand_id
1 'polypeptide(L)' 'MLVGVLRNLDKNKGYLPDVARGSGVPYQTVTKIACRLVRDPRISTIQALHDYFASRPGAHALPSDAASAN' A
#
# COMPACT_ATOMS: atom_id res chain seq x y z
N MET A 1 0.00 5.96 13.05
CA MET A 1 0.56 5.42 11.78
C MET A 1 -0.34 4.35 11.16
N LEU A 2 -0.64 3.23 11.85
CA LEU A 2 -1.46 2.13 11.29
C LEU A 2 -2.86 2.56 10.81
N VAL A 3 -3.58 3.38 11.57
CA VAL A 3 -4.92 3.86 11.18
C VAL A 3 -4.91 4.64 9.85
N GLY A 4 -3.85 5.42 9.60
CA GLY A 4 -3.68 6.15 8.34
C GLY A 4 -3.45 5.21 7.16
N VAL A 5 -2.61 4.19 7.35
CA VAL A 5 -2.38 3.12 6.36
C VAL A 5 -3.66 2.36 6.06
N LEU A 6 -4.43 1.96 7.07
CA LEU A 6 -5.70 1.26 6.88
C LEU A 6 -6.71 2.11 6.11
N ARG A 7 -6.81 3.42 6.41
CA ARG A 7 -7.66 4.35 5.64
C ARG A 7 -7.23 4.43 4.18
N ASN A 8 -5.92 4.47 3.90
CA ASN A 8 -5.40 4.50 2.54
C ASN A 8 -5.64 3.17 1.81
N LEU A 9 -5.50 2.03 2.49
CA LEU A 9 -5.86 0.72 1.93
C LEU A 9 -7.36 0.61 1.65
N ASP A 10 -8.22 1.12 2.54
CA ASP A 10 -9.66 1.11 2.34
C ASP A 10 -10.07 1.96 1.13
N LYS A 11 -9.39 3.09 0.88
CA LYS A 11 -9.58 3.92 -0.33
C LYS A 11 -9.09 3.24 -1.62
N ASN A 12 -8.10 2.34 -1.51
CA ASN A 12 -7.44 1.69 -2.65
C ASN A 12 -7.82 0.21 -2.76
N LYS A 13 -8.97 -0.24 -2.23
CA LYS A 13 -9.39 -1.65 -2.27
C LYS A 13 -9.42 -2.26 -3.68
N GLY A 14 -9.70 -1.45 -4.71
CA GLY A 14 -9.66 -1.88 -6.12
C GLY A 14 -8.26 -1.99 -6.72
N TYR A 15 -7.23 -1.45 -6.05
CA TYR A 15 -5.86 -1.31 -6.57
C TYR A 15 -4.80 -1.86 -5.61
N LEU A 16 -5.19 -2.77 -4.71
CA LEU A 16 -4.27 -3.42 -3.78
C LEU A 16 -3.06 -4.11 -4.46
N PRO A 17 -3.18 -4.71 -5.67
CA PRO A 17 -2.03 -5.23 -6.40
C PRO A 17 -0.96 -4.15 -6.70
N ASP A 18 -1.39 -2.93 -7.06
CA ASP A 18 -0.48 -1.83 -7.38
C ASP A 18 0.19 -1.26 -6.13
N VAL A 19 -0.58 -1.18 -5.02
CA VAL A 19 -0.04 -0.82 -3.70
C VAL A 19 1.03 -1.82 -3.28
N ALA A 20 0.79 -3.12 -3.45
CA ALA A 20 1.77 -4.16 -3.14
C ALA A 20 3.06 -4.01 -3.96
N ARG A 21 2.92 -3.80 -5.28
CA ARG A 21 4.06 -3.58 -6.18
C ARG A 21 4.87 -2.34 -5.79
N GLY A 22 4.18 -1.23 -5.50
CA GLY A 22 4.85 0.04 -5.19
C GLY A 22 5.41 0.15 -3.78
N SER A 23 4.87 -0.59 -2.82
CA SER A 23 5.36 -0.62 -1.43
C SER A 23 6.43 -1.69 -1.16
N GLY A 24 6.63 -2.63 -2.10
CA GLY A 24 7.49 -3.79 -1.89
C GLY A 24 6.95 -4.81 -0.88
N VAL A 25 5.73 -4.62 -0.38
CA VAL A 25 5.06 -5.54 0.53
C VAL A 25 4.32 -6.61 -0.28
N PRO A 26 4.43 -7.90 0.06
CA PRO A 26 3.73 -8.96 -0.65
C PRO A 26 2.21 -8.72 -0.70
N TYR A 27 1.59 -8.94 -1.86
CA TYR A 27 0.15 -8.71 -2.06
C TYR A 27 -0.72 -9.43 -1.02
N GLN A 28 -0.40 -10.70 -0.71
CA GLN A 28 -1.05 -11.46 0.35
C GLN A 28 -1.03 -10.75 1.71
N THR A 29 0.10 -10.12 2.05
CA THR A 29 0.25 -9.34 3.29
C THR A 29 -0.58 -8.07 3.24
N VAL A 30 -0.55 -7.33 2.13
CA VAL A 30 -1.37 -6.12 1.93
C VAL A 30 -2.85 -6.44 2.08
N THR A 31 -3.33 -7.48 1.41
CA THR A 31 -4.73 -7.93 1.47
C THR A 31 -5.12 -8.38 2.87
N LYS A 32 -4.28 -9.15 3.57
CA LYS A 32 -4.54 -9.55 4.95
C LYS A 32 -4.64 -8.35 5.90
N ILE A 33 -3.80 -7.32 5.71
CA ILE A 33 -3.85 -6.08 6.49
C ILE A 33 -5.12 -5.28 6.14
N ALA A 34 -5.44 -5.12 4.86
CA ALA A 34 -6.64 -4.41 4.40
C ALA A 34 -7.93 -5.07 4.92
N CYS A 35 -7.99 -6.40 4.90
CA CYS A 35 -9.09 -7.20 5.45
C CYS A 35 -9.06 -7.33 6.97
N ARG A 36 -8.08 -6.72 7.67
CA ARG A 36 -7.92 -6.77 9.13
C ARG A 36 -7.78 -8.20 9.68
N LEU A 37 -7.27 -9.12 8.85
CA LEU A 37 -7.01 -10.52 9.22
C LEU A 37 -5.73 -10.67 10.06
N VAL A 38 -4.86 -9.67 10.05
CA VAL A 38 -3.64 -9.64 10.85
C VAL A 38 -3.86 -8.72 12.05
N ARG A 39 -3.81 -9.31 13.25
CA ARG A 39 -4.00 -8.60 14.51
C ARG A 39 -2.82 -7.71 14.88
N ASP A 40 -1.60 -8.15 14.56
CA ASP A 40 -0.36 -7.43 14.86
C ASP A 40 0.60 -7.44 13.67
N PRO A 41 0.45 -6.50 12.72
CA PRO A 41 1.35 -6.39 11.59
C PRO A 41 2.68 -5.76 12.02
N ARG A 42 3.80 -6.32 11.51
CA ARG A 42 5.14 -5.80 11.78
C ARG A 42 5.24 -4.31 11.43
N ILE A 43 5.87 -3.53 12.31
CA ILE A 43 6.06 -2.08 12.10
C ILE A 43 6.77 -1.79 10.78
N SER A 44 7.76 -2.59 10.39
CA SER A 44 8.46 -2.42 9.09
C SER A 44 7.53 -2.52 7.89
N THR A 45 6.54 -3.41 7.93
CA THR A 45 5.50 -3.53 6.89
C THR A 45 4.61 -2.29 6.87
N ILE A 46 4.21 -1.79 8.04
CA ILE A 46 3.37 -0.60 8.14
C ILE A 46 4.14 0.65 7.68
N GLN A 47 5.44 0.72 7.97
CA GLN A 47 6.30 1.81 7.52
C GLN A 47 6.45 1.83 6.00
N ALA A 48 6.75 0.69 5.37
CA ALA A 48 6.83 0.59 3.91
C ALA A 48 5.54 1.04 3.21
N LEU A 49 4.38 0.63 3.75
CA LEU A 49 3.08 1.08 3.25
C LEU A 49 2.85 2.58 3.49
N HIS A 50 3.20 3.06 4.67
CA HIS A 50 3.10 4.48 5.00
C HIS A 50 3.95 5.34 4.06
N ASP A 51 5.19 4.95 3.82
CA ASP A 51 6.15 5.67 2.97
C ASP A 51 5.68 5.66 1.50
N TYR A 52 5.11 4.54 1.03
CA TYR A 52 4.47 4.47 -0.27
C TYR A 52 3.32 5.48 -0.42
N PHE A 53 2.46 5.62 0.60
CA PHE A 53 1.36 6.58 0.55
C PHE A 53 1.83 8.02 0.77
N ALA A 54 2.83 8.25 1.62
CA ALA A 54 3.38 9.57 1.92
C ALA A 54 4.14 10.16 0.72
N SER A 55 4.80 9.31 -0.07
CA SER A 55 5.44 9.72 -1.34
C SER A 55 4.45 9.99 -2.47
N ARG A 56 3.15 9.70 -2.28
CA ARG A 56 2.09 9.90 -3.29
C ARG A 56 0.85 10.60 -2.71
N PRO A 57 0.97 11.86 -2.26
CA PRO A 57 -0.16 12.64 -1.75
C PRO A 57 -1.09 13.03 -2.92
N GLY A 58 -1.99 12.14 -3.32
CA GLY A 58 -3.02 12.44 -4.34
C GLY A 58 -3.09 11.49 -5.53
N ALA A 59 -2.31 10.41 -5.58
CA ALA A 59 -2.43 9.41 -6.64
C ALA A 59 -3.69 8.56 -6.44
N HIS A 60 -4.83 9.10 -6.83
CA HIS A 60 -6.00 8.31 -7.14
C HIS A 60 -5.68 7.57 -8.44
N ALA A 61 -5.54 6.24 -8.35
CA ALA A 61 -5.68 5.26 -9.41
C ALA A 61 -5.26 5.70 -10.83
N LEU A 62 -4.01 5.43 -11.23
CA LEU A 62 -3.62 4.99 -12.58
C LEU A 62 -2.18 4.42 -12.53
N PRO A 63 -1.86 3.39 -13.34
CA PRO A 63 -0.55 2.78 -13.35
C PRO A 63 0.47 3.73 -13.99
N SER A 64 1.49 4.09 -13.23
CA SER A 64 2.69 4.74 -13.77
C SER A 64 3.54 3.68 -14.47
N ASP A 65 3.09 3.21 -15.64
CA ASP A 65 3.99 2.71 -16.68
C ASP A 65 4.66 3.93 -17.34
N ALA A 66 5.61 4.55 -16.62
CA ALA A 66 6.42 5.64 -17.15
C ALA A 66 7.66 5.92 -16.26
N ALA A 67 8.44 4.91 -15.89
CA ALA A 67 9.80 5.14 -15.35
C ALA A 67 10.66 3.86 -15.39
N SER A 68 10.97 3.36 -16.58
CA SER A 68 12.29 2.80 -16.87
C SER A 68 12.50 2.76 -18.39
N ALA A 69 12.84 3.92 -18.94
CA ALA A 69 13.44 4.04 -20.26
C ALA A 69 14.70 4.89 -20.11
N ASN A 70 15.82 4.20 -19.83
CA ASN A 70 17.13 4.36 -20.50
C ASN A 70 18.18 3.49 -19.79
#